data_AF-A0A933EJY5-F1
#
_entry.id   AF-A0A933EJY5-F1
#
_cell.length_a   1.000
_cell.length_b   1.000
_cell.length_c   1.000
_cell.angle_alpha   90.00
_cell.angle_beta   90.00
_cell.angle_gamma   90.00
#
_symmetry.space_group_name_H-M   'P 1'
#
loop_
_entity.id
_entity.type
_entity.pdbx_description
1 polymer ?
#
loop_
_entity_poly.entity_id
_entity_poly.type
_entity_poly.pdbx_seq_one_letter_code
_entity_poly.pdbx_strand_id
1 'polypeptide(L)'
;SPAFKIIPDSELVYGPTTIDFDTAAFVSKFKRGYLLNYRETVDGEPVSGAALIERAAQNYSLNPRLLLALLEYQSGWLTQAKPKNSVYPFGRAQGGTEGLYRQIQWAANALNRGFYEWRDGSLSLLILSDGTRVGLDGGLNGATVALQYFFSQTRSADDWGASVAVGGVAATFGRLFGGPFAHAVEPLAPAALAQPELTLPWQGGETWFYSGGPHASFGPGSPWGAVDFLPPGNASGCAVSENWITAMAPGVVARSGNGQVLLDLDGDGHEQTGWVVLYLHVATADRAPEGAHLVKGDHIGHPSCEGGFAKDAHAHVARKYNGAWLPADLAVAPFVMGDYTVHSSGLEYNGTLQFGQFFKVACACREASNAVTK
;
A
#
# COMPACT_ATOMS: atom_id res chain seq x y z
N SER A 1 18.89 18.59 -3.31
CA SER A 1 18.90 17.86 -2.04
C SER A 1 20.23 17.12 -1.93
N PRO A 2 20.61 16.54 -0.77
CA PRO A 2 21.77 15.68 -0.71
C PRO A 2 21.62 14.48 -1.67
N ALA A 3 22.69 14.12 -2.38
CA ALA A 3 22.73 12.94 -3.27
C ALA A 3 22.95 11.60 -2.53
N PHE A 4 23.07 11.66 -1.20
CA PHE A 4 23.26 10.48 -0.35
C PHE A 4 22.02 9.58 -0.39
N LYS A 5 22.19 8.31 -0.81
CA LYS A 5 21.14 7.30 -0.81
C LYS A 5 20.99 6.70 0.60
N ILE A 6 19.80 6.79 1.16
CA ILE A 6 19.54 6.43 2.56
C ILE A 6 19.29 4.92 2.72
N ILE A 7 18.42 4.35 1.88
CA ILE A 7 18.10 2.91 1.80
C ILE A 7 17.84 2.53 0.33
N PRO A 8 17.93 1.25 -0.06
CA PRO A 8 17.48 0.76 -1.39
C PRO A 8 15.94 0.74 -1.48
N ASP A 9 15.38 0.66 -2.70
CA ASP A 9 13.93 0.57 -2.93
C ASP A 9 13.36 -0.71 -2.32
N SER A 10 14.13 -1.80 -2.34
CA SER A 10 13.78 -3.06 -1.68
C SER A 10 13.69 -3.01 -0.15
N GLU A 11 14.16 -1.91 0.47
CA GLU A 11 14.03 -1.67 1.92
C GLU A 11 12.92 -0.66 2.25
N LEU A 12 12.25 -0.13 1.23
CA LEU A 12 11.02 0.65 1.40
C LEU A 12 9.78 -0.24 1.35
N VAL A 13 9.72 -1.17 0.39
CA VAL A 13 8.51 -1.98 0.13
C VAL A 13 8.43 -3.21 1.04
N TYR A 14 7.21 -3.69 1.29
CA TYR A 14 6.96 -5.00 1.89
C TYR A 14 7.23 -6.10 0.85
N GLY A 15 8.50 -6.24 0.49
CA GLY A 15 8.98 -7.09 -0.62
C GLY A 15 9.90 -8.22 -0.16
N PRO A 16 10.70 -8.82 -1.06
CA PRO A 16 11.41 -10.07 -0.78
C PRO A 16 12.32 -10.04 0.46
N THR A 17 12.83 -8.86 0.81
CA THR A 17 13.69 -8.67 1.99
C THR A 17 12.95 -8.79 3.33
N THR A 18 11.62 -8.89 3.34
CA THR A 18 10.80 -8.94 4.57
C THR A 18 10.27 -10.34 4.90
N ILE A 19 10.46 -11.34 4.04
CA ILE A 19 9.93 -12.71 4.21
C ILE A 19 10.29 -13.29 5.59
N ASP A 20 11.56 -13.18 6.00
CA ASP A 20 12.04 -13.75 7.27
C ASP A 20 11.96 -12.78 8.46
N PHE A 21 11.33 -11.61 8.29
CA PHE A 21 11.28 -10.60 9.34
C PHE A 21 10.01 -10.71 10.20
N ASP A 22 10.17 -11.20 11.43
CA ASP A 22 9.11 -11.18 12.43
C ASP A 22 9.15 -9.88 13.26
N THR A 23 8.19 -9.00 12.99
CA THR A 23 8.00 -7.71 13.69
C THR A 23 7.81 -7.88 15.20
N ALA A 24 7.00 -8.84 15.64
CA ALA A 24 6.70 -9.05 17.05
C ALA A 24 7.93 -9.60 17.79
N ALA A 25 8.62 -10.59 17.21
CA ALA A 25 9.86 -11.12 17.75
C ALA A 25 10.94 -10.04 17.82
N PHE A 26 11.08 -9.19 16.81
CA PHE A 26 12.04 -8.09 16.82
C PHE A 26 11.73 -7.09 17.94
N VAL A 27 10.49 -6.60 18.04
CA VAL A 27 10.07 -5.67 19.12
C VAL A 27 10.28 -6.29 20.51
N SER A 28 10.07 -7.60 20.64
CA SER A 28 10.26 -8.32 21.91
C SER A 28 11.70 -8.27 22.46
N LYS A 29 12.70 -7.99 21.62
CA LYS A 29 14.11 -7.84 22.03
C LYS A 29 14.32 -6.58 22.88
N PHE A 30 13.45 -5.58 22.74
CA PHE A 30 13.55 -4.31 23.43
C PHE A 30 12.72 -4.30 24.72
N LYS A 31 13.20 -4.99 25.77
CA LYS A 31 12.45 -5.18 27.03
C LYS A 31 12.08 -3.89 27.77
N ARG A 32 12.79 -2.79 27.50
CA ARG A 32 12.53 -1.46 28.08
C ARG A 32 11.80 -0.52 27.12
N GLY A 33 11.52 -0.96 25.89
CA GLY A 33 10.87 -0.15 24.88
C GLY A 33 9.41 0.11 25.18
N TYR A 34 8.97 1.34 24.94
CA TYR A 34 7.58 1.73 25.08
C TYR A 34 6.66 0.92 24.14
N LEU A 35 7.09 0.67 22.90
CA LEU A 35 6.29 -0.04 21.89
C LEU A 35 5.86 -1.45 22.33
N LEU A 36 6.70 -2.15 23.10
CA LEU A 36 6.44 -3.52 23.56
C LEU A 36 5.13 -3.63 24.35
N ASN A 37 4.89 -2.65 25.23
CA ASN A 37 3.72 -2.61 26.10
C ASN A 37 2.60 -1.72 25.56
N TYR A 38 2.84 -0.99 24.46
CA TYR A 38 1.84 -0.13 23.86
C TYR A 38 0.65 -0.95 23.33
N ARG A 39 -0.56 -0.45 23.60
CA ARG A 39 -1.83 -0.98 23.11
C ARG A 39 -2.70 0.20 22.68
N GLU A 40 -3.44 0.03 21.59
CA GLU A 40 -4.42 1.02 21.10
C GLU A 40 -5.65 0.28 20.59
N THR A 41 -6.84 0.85 20.83
CA THR A 41 -8.09 0.27 20.33
C THR A 41 -8.26 0.61 18.85
N VAL A 42 -8.31 -0.41 18.00
CA VAL A 42 -8.56 -0.30 16.56
C VAL A 42 -9.71 -1.22 16.21
N ASP A 43 -10.72 -0.69 15.51
CA ASP A 43 -11.94 -1.42 15.13
C ASP A 43 -12.65 -2.09 16.33
N GLY A 44 -12.58 -1.45 17.50
CA GLY A 44 -13.18 -1.94 18.75
C GLY A 44 -12.28 -2.86 19.59
N GLU A 45 -11.16 -3.32 19.04
CA GLU A 45 -10.29 -4.30 19.70
C GLU A 45 -8.94 -3.72 20.13
N PRO A 46 -8.37 -4.14 21.28
CA PRO A 46 -7.04 -3.71 21.69
C PRO A 46 -5.95 -4.39 20.85
N VAL A 47 -5.21 -3.61 20.07
CA VAL A 47 -4.12 -4.08 19.19
C VAL A 47 -2.76 -3.70 19.76
N SER A 48 -1.78 -4.60 19.66
CA SER A 48 -0.41 -4.35 20.13
C SER A 48 0.38 -3.42 19.22
N GLY A 49 1.33 -2.67 19.79
CA GLY A 49 2.21 -1.81 19.02
C GLY A 49 2.93 -2.53 17.86
N ALA A 50 3.42 -3.76 18.10
CA ALA A 50 4.02 -4.58 17.05
C ALA A 50 3.01 -4.98 15.96
N ALA A 51 1.79 -5.37 16.35
CA ALA A 51 0.73 -5.70 15.41
C ALA A 51 0.23 -4.50 14.60
N LEU A 52 0.28 -3.28 15.16
CA LEU A 52 -0.03 -2.05 14.42
C LEU A 52 1.01 -1.73 13.35
N ILE A 53 2.30 -1.97 13.65
CA ILE A 53 3.38 -1.86 12.67
C ILE A 53 3.19 -2.87 11.55
N GLU A 54 2.94 -4.14 11.90
CA GLU A 54 2.74 -5.22 10.93
C GLU A 54 1.51 -4.97 10.04
N ARG A 55 0.38 -4.61 10.64
CA ARG A 55 -0.85 -4.28 9.91
C ARG A 55 -0.63 -3.14 8.91
N ALA A 56 0.10 -2.10 9.31
CA ALA A 56 0.42 -1.01 8.40
C ALA A 56 1.42 -1.41 7.30
N ALA A 57 2.43 -2.21 7.65
CA ALA A 57 3.40 -2.75 6.71
C ALA A 57 2.71 -3.55 5.59
N GLN A 58 1.81 -4.47 5.95
CA GLN A 58 1.05 -5.29 5.01
C GLN A 58 0.06 -4.45 4.18
N ASN A 59 -0.72 -3.58 4.83
CA ASN A 59 -1.75 -2.79 4.15
C ASN A 59 -1.17 -1.76 3.16
N TYR A 60 -0.13 -1.04 3.57
CA TYR A 60 0.50 -0.02 2.71
C TYR A 60 1.63 -0.58 1.85
N SER A 61 1.94 -1.87 2.01
CA SER A 61 3.05 -2.57 1.37
C SER A 61 4.40 -1.88 1.61
N LEU A 62 4.68 -1.58 2.88
CA LEU A 62 5.91 -0.97 3.36
C LEU A 62 6.71 -1.91 4.26
N ASN A 63 8.03 -1.83 4.19
CA ASN A 63 8.91 -2.66 5.00
C ASN A 63 8.75 -2.33 6.50
N PRO A 64 8.42 -3.31 7.37
CA PRO A 64 8.26 -3.06 8.80
C PRO A 64 9.56 -2.57 9.46
N ARG A 65 10.74 -2.94 8.94
CA ARG A 65 12.03 -2.42 9.42
C ARG A 65 12.14 -0.92 9.22
N LEU A 66 11.66 -0.39 8.09
CA LEU A 66 11.61 1.05 7.83
C LEU A 66 10.68 1.76 8.83
N LEU A 67 9.46 1.25 9.03
CA LEU A 67 8.50 1.85 9.97
C LEU A 67 9.05 1.87 11.40
N LEU A 68 9.70 0.79 11.84
CA LEU A 68 10.36 0.69 13.14
C LEU A 68 11.54 1.65 13.27
N ALA A 69 12.38 1.79 12.23
CA ALA A 69 13.51 2.71 12.24
C ALA A 69 13.05 4.18 12.31
N LEU A 70 11.99 4.54 11.59
CA LEU A 70 11.41 5.88 11.64
C LEU A 70 10.80 6.17 13.00
N LEU A 71 10.05 5.22 13.58
CA LEU A 71 9.47 5.35 14.90
C LEU A 71 10.55 5.54 15.97
N GLU A 72 11.63 4.75 15.92
CA GLU A 72 12.77 4.92 16.82
C GLU A 72 13.48 6.26 16.62
N TYR A 73 13.71 6.68 15.38
CA TYR A 73 14.37 7.96 15.10
C TYR A 73 13.55 9.16 15.59
N GLN A 74 12.24 9.16 15.30
CA GLN A 74 11.35 10.27 15.64
C GLN A 74 11.12 10.38 17.14
N SER A 75 10.89 9.27 17.83
CA SER A 75 10.37 9.30 19.20
C SER A 75 10.99 8.30 20.17
N GLY A 76 11.85 7.38 19.72
CA GLY A 76 12.60 6.47 20.61
C GLY A 76 11.76 5.34 21.20
N TRP A 77 10.65 4.95 20.54
CA TRP A 77 9.71 3.99 21.12
C TRP A 77 10.25 2.57 21.26
N LEU A 78 11.31 2.20 20.54
CA LEU A 78 11.92 0.88 20.69
C LEU A 78 12.86 0.87 21.89
N THR A 79 13.73 1.87 22.05
CA THR A 79 14.78 1.77 23.07
C THR A 79 14.42 2.42 24.41
N GLN A 80 13.44 3.33 24.44
CA GLN A 80 13.13 4.14 25.61
C GLN A 80 11.80 3.74 26.25
N ALA A 81 11.78 3.66 27.59
CA ALA A 81 10.55 3.43 28.37
C ALA A 81 9.63 4.65 28.40
N LYS A 82 10.21 5.85 28.23
CA LYS A 82 9.50 7.13 28.11
C LYS A 82 9.95 7.79 26.80
N PRO A 83 9.22 7.61 25.70
CA PRO A 83 9.62 8.15 24.41
C PRO A 83 9.53 9.68 24.40
N LYS A 84 10.27 10.32 23.48
CA LYS A 84 10.26 11.78 23.32
C LYS A 84 8.87 12.34 23.04
N ASN A 85 8.06 11.57 22.31
CA ASN A 85 6.68 11.92 21.99
C ASN A 85 5.83 10.65 21.89
N SER A 86 4.91 10.47 22.83
CA SER A 86 3.95 9.34 22.82
C SER A 86 2.63 9.67 22.12
N VAL A 87 2.34 10.95 21.87
CA VAL A 87 1.07 11.40 21.28
C VAL A 87 1.15 11.40 19.75
N TYR A 88 2.27 11.89 19.20
CA TYR A 88 2.56 11.97 17.77
C TYR A 88 3.89 11.26 17.44
N PRO A 89 3.97 9.92 17.59
CA PRO A 89 5.19 9.14 17.42
C PRO A 89 5.97 9.37 16.11
N PHE A 90 5.29 9.72 15.01
CA PHE A 90 5.91 9.98 13.71
C PHE A 90 6.07 11.48 13.43
N GLY A 91 5.75 12.36 14.37
CA GLY A 91 6.08 13.79 14.31
C GLY A 91 5.00 14.70 13.72
N ARG A 92 3.88 14.17 13.21
CA ARG A 92 2.77 15.01 12.74
C ARG A 92 1.91 15.46 13.92
N ALA A 93 2.25 16.61 14.50
CA ALA A 93 1.53 17.21 15.62
C ALA A 93 0.29 18.01 15.16
N GLN A 94 -0.78 17.31 14.80
CA GLN A 94 -2.07 17.91 14.43
C GLN A 94 -3.20 17.26 15.21
N GLY A 95 -4.10 18.05 15.78
CA GLY A 95 -5.25 17.53 16.53
C GLY A 95 -6.10 16.57 15.68
N GLY A 96 -6.56 15.48 16.28
CA GLY A 96 -7.30 14.41 15.61
C GLY A 96 -6.42 13.36 14.90
N THR A 97 -5.10 13.46 15.05
CA THR A 97 -4.12 12.52 14.46
C THR A 97 -3.27 11.82 15.51
N GLU A 98 -3.67 11.89 16.78
CA GLU A 98 -3.02 11.27 17.92
C GLU A 98 -3.07 9.74 17.83
N GLY A 99 -2.11 9.09 18.50
CA GLY A 99 -2.03 7.63 18.57
C GLY A 99 -1.13 7.04 17.49
N LEU A 100 -0.58 5.86 17.79
CA LEU A 100 0.35 5.19 16.89
C LEU A 100 -0.31 4.83 15.56
N TYR A 101 -1.54 4.31 15.58
CA TYR A 101 -2.15 3.80 14.36
C TYR A 101 -2.40 4.90 13.31
N ARG A 102 -2.94 6.05 13.73
CA ARG A 102 -3.15 7.21 12.83
C ARG A 102 -1.84 7.80 12.33
N GLN A 103 -0.82 7.84 13.19
CA GLN A 103 0.50 8.35 12.83
C GLN A 103 1.23 7.44 11.83
N ILE A 104 1.14 6.11 11.99
CA ILE A 104 1.72 5.18 11.00
C ILE A 104 1.01 5.30 9.66
N GLN A 105 -0.33 5.37 9.63
CA GLN A 105 -1.08 5.54 8.37
C GLN A 105 -0.64 6.81 7.63
N TRP A 106 -0.50 7.93 8.34
CA TRP A 106 0.02 9.16 7.76
C TRP A 106 1.45 8.99 7.23
N ALA A 107 2.34 8.38 8.03
CA ALA A 107 3.72 8.15 7.63
C ALA A 107 3.80 7.27 6.38
N ALA A 108 2.99 6.21 6.33
CA ALA A 108 2.90 5.29 5.21
C ALA A 108 2.44 5.97 3.93
N ASN A 109 1.39 6.81 4.01
CA ASN A 109 0.94 7.61 2.88
C ASN A 109 2.03 8.58 2.39
N ALA A 110 2.75 9.24 3.30
CA ALA A 110 3.82 10.15 2.92
C ALA A 110 5.00 9.42 2.25
N LEU A 111 5.38 8.24 2.76
CA LEU A 111 6.43 7.40 2.17
C LEU A 111 6.04 6.92 0.78
N ASN A 112 4.85 6.34 0.63
CA ASN A 112 4.34 5.88 -0.66
C ASN A 112 4.24 7.05 -1.66
N ARG A 113 3.73 8.21 -1.22
CA ARG A 113 3.69 9.40 -2.07
C ARG A 113 5.07 9.77 -2.60
N GLY A 114 6.05 9.96 -1.73
CA GLY A 114 7.40 10.31 -2.17
C GLY A 114 8.06 9.22 -3.04
N PHE A 115 7.76 7.95 -2.79
CA PHE A 115 8.28 6.83 -3.59
C PHE A 115 7.69 6.79 -5.00
N TYR A 116 6.36 6.80 -5.11
CA TYR A 116 5.66 6.59 -6.37
C TYR A 116 5.63 7.86 -7.22
N GLU A 117 5.42 9.05 -6.63
CA GLU A 117 5.44 10.32 -7.37
C GLU A 117 6.86 10.65 -7.89
N TRP A 118 7.91 10.17 -7.24
CA TRP A 118 9.26 10.23 -7.81
C TRP A 118 9.39 9.37 -9.06
N ARG A 119 8.89 8.14 -9.00
CA ARG A 119 9.02 7.14 -10.06
C ARG A 119 8.19 7.45 -11.29
N ASP A 120 7.05 8.12 -11.13
CA ASP A 120 6.22 8.59 -12.26
C ASP A 120 6.61 10.00 -12.76
N GLY A 121 7.57 10.65 -12.09
CA GLY A 121 8.09 11.96 -12.47
C GLY A 121 7.24 13.16 -12.02
N SER A 122 6.17 12.95 -11.26
CA SER A 122 5.33 14.04 -10.73
C SER A 122 5.96 14.79 -9.56
N LEU A 123 6.96 14.22 -8.87
CA LEU A 123 7.69 14.85 -7.78
C LEU A 123 9.12 15.23 -8.18
N SER A 124 9.42 16.53 -8.24
CA SER A 124 10.78 17.06 -8.52
C SER A 124 11.27 18.08 -7.48
N LEU A 125 10.37 18.56 -6.62
CA LEU A 125 10.62 19.60 -5.63
C LEU A 125 9.94 19.25 -4.30
N LEU A 126 10.65 19.48 -3.20
CA LEU A 126 10.08 19.43 -1.86
C LEU A 126 9.81 20.85 -1.34
N ILE A 127 8.72 21.00 -0.60
CA ILE A 127 8.45 22.17 0.24
C ILE A 127 8.53 21.69 1.69
N LEU A 128 9.47 22.26 2.46
CA LEU A 128 9.71 21.93 3.85
C LEU A 128 8.70 22.63 4.77
N SER A 129 8.66 22.27 6.06
CA SER A 129 7.65 22.82 6.98
C SER A 129 7.81 24.33 7.26
N ASP A 130 8.98 24.89 6.99
CA ASP A 130 9.27 26.32 7.07
C ASP A 130 9.10 27.07 5.73
N GLY A 131 8.61 26.40 4.70
CA GLY A 131 8.40 26.94 3.36
C GLY A 131 9.64 26.87 2.45
N THR A 132 10.78 26.38 2.94
CA THR A 132 11.99 26.21 2.13
C THR A 132 11.72 25.25 0.97
N ARG A 133 12.24 25.60 -0.21
CA ARG A 133 12.12 24.79 -1.43
C ARG A 133 13.42 24.05 -1.71
N VAL A 134 13.35 22.73 -1.86
CA VAL A 134 14.52 21.87 -2.13
C VAL A 134 14.28 21.07 -3.39
N GLY A 135 15.06 21.33 -4.44
CA GLY A 135 15.07 20.50 -5.65
C GLY A 135 15.63 19.11 -5.35
N LEU A 136 15.03 18.07 -5.92
CA LEU A 136 15.51 16.69 -5.76
C LEU A 136 16.68 16.40 -6.71
N ASP A 137 17.70 15.70 -6.23
CA ASP A 137 18.82 15.24 -7.05
C ASP A 137 18.40 14.07 -7.95
N GLY A 138 18.73 14.14 -9.24
CA GLY A 138 18.33 13.17 -10.26
C GLY A 138 18.94 11.76 -10.09
N GLY A 139 20.00 11.62 -9.31
CA GLY A 139 20.67 10.33 -9.06
C GLY A 139 20.07 9.50 -7.92
N LEU A 140 19.04 10.01 -7.24
CA LEU A 140 18.39 9.36 -6.10
C LEU A 140 17.50 8.19 -6.54
N ASN A 141 17.41 7.18 -5.68
CA ASN A 141 16.40 6.11 -5.81
C ASN A 141 15.08 6.53 -5.14
N GLY A 142 14.00 5.83 -5.43
CA GLY A 142 12.67 6.17 -4.91
C GLY A 142 12.61 6.12 -3.38
N ALA A 143 13.27 5.14 -2.76
CA ALA A 143 13.28 4.98 -1.31
C ALA A 143 13.87 6.19 -0.58
N THR A 144 14.95 6.75 -1.13
CA THR A 144 15.58 7.94 -0.57
C THR A 144 14.66 9.14 -0.73
N VAL A 145 14.02 9.30 -1.89
CA VAL A 145 13.09 10.41 -2.11
C VAL A 145 11.85 10.29 -1.21
N ALA A 146 11.35 9.09 -0.96
CA ALA A 146 10.28 8.83 0.00
C ALA A 146 10.62 9.34 1.41
N LEU A 147 11.83 9.07 1.90
CA LEU A 147 12.30 9.55 3.20
C LEU A 147 12.51 11.07 3.20
N GLN A 148 13.07 11.63 2.13
CA GLN A 148 13.22 13.08 1.98
C GLN A 148 11.86 13.78 1.99
N TYR A 149 10.86 13.23 1.30
CA TYR A 149 9.48 13.73 1.30
C TYR A 149 8.81 13.59 2.66
N PHE A 150 8.92 12.43 3.32
CA PHE A 150 8.37 12.20 4.66
C PHE A 150 8.84 13.26 5.65
N PHE A 151 10.16 13.51 5.71
CA PHE A 151 10.69 14.51 6.63
C PHE A 151 10.33 15.95 6.22
N SER A 152 10.16 16.24 4.92
CA SER A 152 9.79 17.60 4.49
C SER A 152 8.44 18.04 5.04
N GLN A 153 7.54 17.11 5.32
CA GLN A 153 6.20 17.40 5.83
C GLN A 153 6.22 17.99 7.26
N THR A 154 7.29 17.78 8.03
CA THR A 154 7.33 18.10 9.47
C THR A 154 8.60 18.80 9.94
N ARG A 155 9.60 18.98 9.07
CA ARG A 155 10.92 19.50 9.43
C ARG A 155 11.25 20.78 8.67
N SER A 156 11.91 21.71 9.37
CA SER A 156 12.58 22.88 8.78
C SER A 156 13.82 22.44 7.99
N ALA A 157 14.44 23.36 7.24
CA ALA A 157 15.63 23.06 6.44
C ALA A 157 16.76 22.39 7.22
N ASP A 158 17.11 22.91 8.40
CA ASP A 158 18.20 22.38 9.22
C ASP A 158 17.87 20.99 9.78
N ASP A 159 16.68 20.83 10.37
CA ASP A 159 16.22 19.55 10.94
C ASP A 159 16.04 18.48 9.85
N TRP A 160 15.54 18.89 8.68
CA TRP A 160 15.38 18.03 7.52
C TRP A 160 16.76 17.55 7.04
N GLY A 161 17.71 18.47 6.87
CA GLY A 161 19.07 18.19 6.45
C GLY A 161 19.77 17.20 7.38
N ALA A 162 19.61 17.40 8.70
CA ALA A 162 20.12 16.46 9.71
C ALA A 162 19.45 15.07 9.62
N SER A 163 18.14 15.02 9.35
CA SER A 163 17.37 13.77 9.31
C SER A 163 17.69 12.89 8.11
N VAL A 164 18.00 13.51 6.96
CA VAL A 164 18.32 12.81 5.71
C VAL A 164 19.82 12.59 5.50
N ALA A 165 20.67 13.13 6.38
CA ALA A 165 22.10 12.90 6.37
C ALA A 165 22.47 11.49 6.88
N VAL A 166 23.73 11.10 6.68
CA VAL A 166 24.28 9.80 7.14
C VAL A 166 24.09 9.56 8.64
N GLY A 167 24.12 10.63 9.47
CA GLY A 167 23.92 10.56 10.91
C GLY A 167 22.44 10.54 11.35
N GLY A 168 21.51 10.75 10.41
CA GLY A 168 20.07 10.80 10.67
C GLY A 168 19.42 9.43 10.67
N VAL A 169 18.31 9.27 9.93
CA VAL A 169 17.55 8.01 9.90
C VAL A 169 18.39 6.83 9.39
N ALA A 170 19.33 7.07 8.48
CA ALA A 170 20.24 6.05 7.95
C ALA A 170 21.05 5.38 9.08
N ALA A 171 21.58 6.16 10.01
CA ALA A 171 22.31 5.64 11.17
C ALA A 171 21.39 4.88 12.13
N THR A 172 20.13 5.31 12.31
CA THR A 172 19.16 4.56 13.13
C THR A 172 18.83 3.21 12.51
N PHE A 173 18.54 3.18 11.20
CA PHE A 173 18.34 1.93 10.47
C PHE A 173 19.57 1.02 10.61
N GLY A 174 20.76 1.59 10.39
CA GLY A 174 22.06 0.91 10.53
C GLY A 174 22.26 0.23 11.88
N ARG A 175 21.90 0.90 12.98
CA ARG A 175 22.02 0.34 14.34
C ARG A 175 21.01 -0.78 14.61
N LEU A 176 19.82 -0.70 14.04
CA LEU A 176 18.74 -1.67 14.29
C LEU A 176 18.87 -2.93 13.42
N PHE A 177 19.30 -2.78 12.17
CA PHE A 177 19.21 -3.84 11.16
C PHE A 177 20.51 -4.09 10.39
N GLY A 178 21.58 -3.33 10.63
CA GLY A 178 22.81 -3.37 9.85
C GLY A 178 22.76 -2.48 8.60
N GLY A 179 23.77 -2.61 7.74
CA GLY A 179 23.93 -1.75 6.56
C GLY A 179 22.72 -1.86 5.60
N PRO A 180 22.04 -0.75 5.25
CA PRO A 180 20.77 -0.81 4.53
C PRO A 180 20.89 -1.40 3.11
N PHE A 181 22.06 -1.33 2.49
CA PHE A 181 22.30 -1.87 1.15
C PHE A 181 22.89 -3.29 1.15
N ALA A 182 23.14 -3.89 2.32
CA ALA A 182 23.79 -5.20 2.42
C ALA A 182 22.96 -6.35 1.84
N HIS A 183 21.63 -6.21 1.82
CA HIS A 183 20.68 -7.23 1.35
C HIS A 183 19.73 -6.67 0.29
N ALA A 184 20.17 -5.65 -0.46
CA ALA A 184 19.33 -5.01 -1.47
C ALA A 184 18.94 -6.00 -2.58
N VAL A 185 17.66 -5.99 -2.96
CA VAL A 185 17.13 -6.75 -4.10
C VAL A 185 16.74 -5.74 -5.17
N GLU A 186 17.66 -5.48 -6.10
CA GLU A 186 17.51 -4.46 -7.13
C GLU A 186 17.87 -5.02 -8.52
N PRO A 187 17.12 -4.65 -9.58
CA PRO A 187 15.90 -3.84 -9.54
C PRO A 187 14.72 -4.61 -8.94
N LEU A 188 13.84 -3.92 -8.20
CA LEU A 188 12.61 -4.51 -7.65
C LEU A 188 11.70 -5.14 -8.71
N ALA A 189 11.67 -4.57 -9.92
CA ALA A 189 10.94 -5.09 -11.06
C ALA A 189 11.83 -5.11 -12.30
N PRO A 190 11.72 -6.15 -13.17
CA PRO A 190 12.42 -6.16 -14.44
C PRO A 190 11.96 -5.02 -15.35
N ALA A 191 12.84 -4.52 -16.21
CA ALA A 191 12.52 -3.43 -17.14
C ALA A 191 11.40 -3.79 -18.13
N ALA A 192 11.34 -5.06 -18.55
CA ALA A 192 10.28 -5.62 -19.39
C ALA A 192 9.26 -6.40 -18.54
N LEU A 193 8.74 -5.77 -17.48
CA LEU A 193 7.71 -6.36 -16.63
C LEU A 193 6.45 -6.62 -17.47
N ALA A 194 5.96 -7.85 -17.47
CA ALA A 194 4.74 -8.23 -18.16
C ALA A 194 3.72 -8.75 -17.15
N GLN A 195 2.50 -8.21 -17.21
CA GLN A 195 1.40 -8.69 -16.37
C GLN A 195 0.96 -10.09 -16.83
N PRO A 196 0.69 -11.03 -15.90
CA PRO A 196 -0.02 -12.25 -16.21
C PRO A 196 -1.41 -11.97 -16.83
N GLU A 197 -1.95 -12.95 -17.53
CA GLU A 197 -3.34 -12.88 -18.00
C GLU A 197 -4.27 -12.85 -16.78
N LEU A 198 -5.05 -11.78 -16.67
CA LEU A 198 -6.09 -11.63 -15.66
C LEU A 198 -7.44 -11.58 -16.36
N THR A 199 -8.51 -12.04 -15.72
CA THR A 199 -9.89 -11.83 -16.17
C THR A 199 -10.62 -10.83 -15.28
N LEU A 200 -11.80 -10.38 -15.70
CA LEU A 200 -12.67 -9.56 -14.85
C LEU A 200 -13.05 -10.34 -13.56
N PRO A 201 -13.09 -9.70 -12.39
CA PRO A 201 -13.20 -10.36 -11.08
C PRO A 201 -14.62 -10.80 -10.69
N TRP A 202 -15.44 -11.26 -11.64
CA TRP A 202 -16.80 -11.77 -11.40
C TRP A 202 -17.19 -12.91 -12.34
N GLN A 203 -18.37 -13.49 -12.16
CA GLN A 203 -18.86 -14.62 -12.94
C GLN A 203 -19.21 -14.23 -14.39
N GLY A 204 -19.04 -15.16 -15.33
CA GLY A 204 -19.43 -14.93 -16.73
C GLY A 204 -20.94 -14.70 -16.87
N GLY A 205 -21.34 -13.80 -17.77
CA GLY A 205 -22.74 -13.43 -17.98
C GLY A 205 -23.30 -12.39 -17.00
N GLU A 206 -22.51 -11.94 -16.02
CA GLU A 206 -22.88 -10.82 -15.15
C GLU A 206 -22.38 -9.48 -15.69
N THR A 207 -23.10 -8.42 -15.32
CA THR A 207 -22.73 -7.03 -15.62
C THR A 207 -22.46 -6.28 -14.32
N TRP A 208 -21.20 -5.89 -14.14
CA TRP A 208 -20.75 -5.02 -13.04
C TRP A 208 -20.51 -3.61 -13.56
N PHE A 209 -20.38 -2.64 -12.67
CA PHE A 209 -20.27 -1.24 -13.06
C PHE A 209 -18.92 -0.68 -12.61
N TYR A 210 -18.13 -0.18 -13.56
CA TYR A 210 -16.84 0.45 -13.30
C TYR A 210 -17.05 1.74 -12.51
N SER A 211 -16.94 1.62 -11.19
CA SER A 211 -17.43 2.63 -10.25
C SER A 211 -16.36 3.62 -9.81
N GLY A 212 -15.10 3.23 -9.94
CA GLY A 212 -13.94 4.03 -9.60
C GLY A 212 -12.80 3.72 -10.56
N GLY A 213 -12.32 4.76 -11.26
CA GLY A 213 -11.12 4.70 -12.08
C GLY A 213 -9.84 4.67 -11.24
N PRO A 214 -8.64 4.80 -11.84
CA PRO A 214 -7.39 4.72 -11.11
C PRO A 214 -7.36 5.61 -9.86
N HIS A 215 -7.15 4.98 -8.71
CA HIS A 215 -7.03 5.63 -7.42
C HIS A 215 -6.09 4.83 -6.51
N ALA A 216 -5.80 5.36 -5.32
CA ALA A 216 -4.84 4.80 -4.39
C ALA A 216 -5.01 3.28 -4.16
N SER A 217 -3.92 2.52 -4.28
CA SER A 217 -3.96 1.05 -4.15
C SER A 217 -4.47 0.57 -2.79
N PHE A 218 -4.13 1.32 -1.73
CA PHE A 218 -4.67 1.19 -0.38
C PHE A 218 -4.59 2.55 0.33
N GLY A 219 -5.64 2.91 1.09
CA GLY A 219 -5.70 4.20 1.76
C GLY A 219 -5.79 5.36 0.76
N PRO A 220 -5.43 6.59 1.15
CA PRO A 220 -5.40 7.74 0.25
C PRO A 220 -4.01 7.99 -0.37
N GLY A 221 -3.97 8.63 -1.54
CA GLY A 221 -2.72 9.12 -2.14
C GLY A 221 -2.20 8.22 -3.26
N SER A 222 -0.93 7.80 -3.17
CA SER A 222 -0.21 7.14 -4.27
C SER A 222 0.23 5.72 -3.90
N PRO A 223 0.41 4.82 -4.88
CA PRO A 223 0.16 5.02 -6.30
C PRO A 223 -1.31 4.75 -6.65
N TRP A 224 -1.75 5.34 -7.77
CA TRP A 224 -3.06 5.05 -8.35
C TRP A 224 -3.06 3.70 -9.08
N GLY A 225 -3.15 2.62 -8.29
CA GLY A 225 -3.06 1.24 -8.74
C GLY A 225 -4.34 0.43 -8.62
N ALA A 226 -5.37 1.00 -7.97
CA ALA A 226 -6.65 0.34 -7.78
C ALA A 226 -7.74 0.82 -8.74
N VAL A 227 -8.76 -0.02 -8.88
CA VAL A 227 -10.02 0.25 -9.58
C VAL A 227 -11.17 -0.39 -8.82
N ASP A 228 -12.37 0.18 -8.95
CA ASP A 228 -13.56 -0.28 -8.23
C ASP A 228 -14.66 -0.75 -9.18
N PHE A 229 -15.38 -1.78 -8.73
CA PHE A 229 -16.57 -2.29 -9.41
C PHE A 229 -17.74 -2.47 -8.45
N LEU A 230 -18.87 -1.82 -8.76
CA LEU A 230 -20.13 -2.08 -8.09
C LEU A 230 -20.75 -3.37 -8.62
N PRO A 231 -21.26 -4.26 -7.73
CA PRO A 231 -21.96 -5.46 -8.15
C PRO A 231 -23.31 -5.14 -8.82
N PRO A 232 -23.87 -6.12 -9.56
CA PRO A 232 -25.22 -6.05 -10.11
C PRO A 232 -26.28 -5.74 -9.04
N GLY A 233 -27.43 -5.24 -9.51
CA GLY A 233 -28.54 -4.89 -8.64
C GLY A 233 -28.45 -3.48 -8.05
N ASN A 234 -29.39 -3.18 -7.15
CA ASN A 234 -29.63 -1.82 -6.65
C ASN A 234 -29.37 -1.69 -5.14
N ALA A 235 -28.66 -2.65 -4.55
CA ALA A 235 -28.25 -2.56 -3.16
C ALA A 235 -27.36 -1.33 -2.98
N SER A 236 -27.73 -0.50 -2.01
CA SER A 236 -26.99 0.70 -1.60
C SER A 236 -26.47 0.56 -0.19
N GLY A 237 -25.41 1.28 0.13
CA GLY A 237 -24.73 1.21 1.41
C GLY A 237 -23.91 -0.07 1.58
N CYS A 238 -23.64 -0.40 2.84
CA CYS A 238 -22.69 -1.45 3.23
C CYS A 238 -23.32 -2.82 3.47
N ALA A 239 -24.50 -3.09 2.89
CA ALA A 239 -25.04 -4.44 2.89
C ALA A 239 -24.12 -5.35 2.07
N VAL A 240 -23.77 -6.52 2.62
CA VAL A 240 -22.99 -7.53 1.89
C VAL A 240 -23.76 -7.93 0.64
N SER A 241 -23.09 -7.96 -0.51
CA SER A 241 -23.69 -8.36 -1.78
C SER A 241 -23.73 -9.89 -1.90
N GLU A 242 -24.81 -10.42 -2.46
CA GLU A 242 -24.93 -11.86 -2.78
C GLU A 242 -24.09 -12.27 -3.99
N ASN A 243 -23.59 -11.29 -4.78
CA ASN A 243 -22.72 -11.57 -5.92
C ASN A 243 -21.31 -11.95 -5.47
N TRP A 244 -20.62 -12.73 -6.29
CA TRP A 244 -19.29 -13.24 -5.99
C TRP A 244 -18.20 -12.41 -6.69
N ILE A 245 -17.20 -12.01 -5.91
CA ILE A 245 -15.88 -11.69 -6.44
C ILE A 245 -15.20 -13.01 -6.79
N THR A 246 -14.57 -13.09 -7.96
CA THR A 246 -13.89 -14.29 -8.43
C THR A 246 -12.41 -14.06 -8.68
N ALA A 247 -11.62 -15.13 -8.54
CA ALA A 247 -10.18 -15.10 -8.80
C ALA A 247 -9.92 -14.80 -10.27
N MET A 248 -9.19 -13.71 -10.52
CA MET A 248 -8.87 -13.21 -11.87
C MET A 248 -7.88 -14.11 -12.60
N ALA A 249 -7.05 -14.84 -11.87
CA ALA A 249 -6.03 -15.78 -12.33
C ALA A 249 -5.84 -16.91 -11.29
N PRO A 250 -5.17 -18.03 -11.65
CA PRO A 250 -4.79 -19.05 -10.67
C PRO A 250 -3.75 -18.53 -9.67
N GLY A 251 -3.78 -19.05 -8.44
CA GLY A 251 -2.84 -18.65 -7.41
C GLY A 251 -3.09 -19.30 -6.05
N VAL A 252 -2.34 -18.86 -5.05
CA VAL A 252 -2.49 -19.23 -3.63
C VAL A 252 -2.89 -18.01 -2.83
N VAL A 253 -3.87 -18.13 -1.95
CA VAL A 253 -4.25 -17.04 -1.04
C VAL A 253 -3.15 -16.87 0.02
N ALA A 254 -2.25 -15.91 -0.19
CA ALA A 254 -1.13 -15.63 0.71
C ALA A 254 -1.58 -14.94 2.01
N ARG A 255 -2.69 -14.20 1.98
CA ARG A 255 -3.27 -13.55 3.17
C ARG A 255 -4.77 -13.33 3.00
N SER A 256 -5.55 -13.64 4.04
CA SER A 256 -6.99 -13.39 4.10
C SER A 256 -7.41 -12.85 5.46
N GLY A 257 -8.02 -11.68 5.50
CA GLY A 257 -8.38 -11.02 6.76
C GLY A 257 -8.61 -9.52 6.61
N ASN A 258 -9.30 -8.91 7.56
CA ASN A 258 -9.54 -7.46 7.59
C ASN A 258 -10.05 -6.91 6.26
N GLY A 259 -11.07 -7.54 5.67
CA GLY A 259 -11.66 -7.14 4.39
C GLY A 259 -10.81 -7.40 3.15
N GLN A 260 -9.66 -8.07 3.28
CA GLN A 260 -8.69 -8.28 2.20
C GLN A 260 -8.49 -9.76 1.89
N VAL A 261 -8.26 -10.06 0.61
CA VAL A 261 -7.70 -11.31 0.10
C VAL A 261 -6.55 -10.95 -0.83
N LEU A 262 -5.36 -11.51 -0.59
CA LEU A 262 -4.22 -11.36 -1.47
C LEU A 262 -3.90 -12.69 -2.11
N LEU A 263 -4.00 -12.72 -3.43
CA LEU A 263 -3.75 -13.89 -4.26
C LEU A 263 -2.37 -13.78 -4.88
N ASP A 264 -1.45 -14.61 -4.40
CA ASP A 264 -0.13 -14.81 -4.96
C ASP A 264 -0.23 -15.69 -6.23
N LEU A 265 0.31 -15.19 -7.34
CA LEU A 265 0.19 -15.81 -8.65
C LEU A 265 1.38 -16.71 -9.01
N ASP A 266 2.49 -16.67 -8.28
CA ASP A 266 3.62 -17.59 -8.50
C ASP A 266 3.58 -18.81 -7.58
N GLY A 267 2.75 -18.77 -6.54
CA GLY A 267 2.32 -19.91 -5.73
C GLY A 267 3.32 -20.30 -4.63
N ASP A 268 4.28 -19.44 -4.32
CA ASP A 268 5.20 -19.62 -3.19
C ASP A 268 4.56 -19.30 -1.83
N GLY A 269 3.38 -18.66 -1.84
CA GLY A 269 2.60 -18.31 -0.65
C GLY A 269 3.02 -16.99 0.01
N HIS A 270 3.87 -16.20 -0.64
CA HIS A 270 4.38 -14.93 -0.12
C HIS A 270 3.83 -13.74 -0.91
N GLU A 271 3.12 -12.82 -0.24
CA GLU A 271 2.66 -11.57 -0.87
C GLU A 271 3.81 -10.58 -1.18
N GLN A 272 5.02 -10.92 -0.76
CA GLN A 272 6.26 -10.16 -0.87
C GLN A 272 6.97 -10.38 -2.21
N THR A 273 6.67 -11.45 -2.93
CA THR A 273 7.34 -11.90 -4.15
C THR A 273 6.36 -11.96 -5.32
N GLY A 274 6.91 -12.00 -6.53
CA GLY A 274 6.14 -12.26 -7.72
C GLY A 274 5.01 -11.26 -7.97
N TRP A 275 3.97 -11.73 -8.65
CA TRP A 275 2.75 -10.98 -8.89
C TRP A 275 1.70 -11.32 -7.85
N VAL A 276 1.08 -10.30 -7.27
CA VAL A 276 0.01 -10.47 -6.26
C VAL A 276 -1.17 -9.59 -6.64
N VAL A 277 -2.38 -10.15 -6.58
CA VAL A 277 -3.63 -9.39 -6.74
C VAL A 277 -4.27 -9.18 -5.37
N LEU A 278 -4.53 -7.92 -5.02
CA LEU A 278 -5.34 -7.55 -3.86
C LEU A 278 -6.81 -7.48 -4.29
N TYR A 279 -7.67 -8.15 -3.54
CA TYR A 279 -9.10 -7.89 -3.48
C TYR A 279 -9.41 -7.28 -2.10
N LEU A 280 -10.02 -6.10 -2.08
CA LEU A 280 -10.40 -5.38 -0.87
C LEU A 280 -11.92 -5.21 -0.83
N HIS A 281 -12.44 -4.92 0.37
CA HIS A 281 -13.85 -4.85 0.67
C HIS A 281 -14.56 -6.20 0.55
N VAL A 282 -13.85 -7.28 0.88
CA VAL A 282 -14.37 -8.64 0.88
C VAL A 282 -14.95 -9.00 2.25
N ALA A 283 -16.23 -9.34 2.31
CA ALA A 283 -16.94 -9.73 3.53
C ALA A 283 -16.19 -10.84 4.26
N THR A 284 -16.29 -10.90 5.58
CA THR A 284 -15.72 -12.01 6.37
C THR A 284 -16.48 -13.32 6.12
N ALA A 285 -17.79 -13.24 5.83
CA ALA A 285 -18.58 -14.39 5.38
C ALA A 285 -18.09 -14.88 4.02
N ASP A 286 -17.85 -16.18 3.91
CA ASP A 286 -17.43 -16.89 2.69
C ASP A 286 -16.15 -16.37 2.00
N ARG A 287 -15.32 -15.60 2.74
CA ARG A 287 -14.01 -15.17 2.25
C ARG A 287 -13.11 -16.38 2.05
N ALA A 288 -12.43 -16.42 0.90
CA ALA A 288 -11.43 -17.44 0.64
C ALA A 288 -10.37 -17.46 1.77
N PRO A 289 -10.10 -18.61 2.40
CA PRO A 289 -9.16 -18.70 3.51
C PRO A 289 -7.70 -18.64 3.02
N GLU A 290 -6.80 -18.23 3.90
CA GLU A 290 -5.35 -18.31 3.67
C GLU A 290 -4.92 -19.74 3.34
N GLY A 291 -4.01 -19.90 2.38
CA GLY A 291 -3.53 -21.18 1.87
C GLY A 291 -4.46 -21.85 0.85
N ALA A 292 -5.63 -21.27 0.53
CA ALA A 292 -6.48 -21.81 -0.52
C ALA A 292 -5.79 -21.69 -1.89
N HIS A 293 -5.76 -22.80 -2.64
CA HIS A 293 -5.37 -22.82 -4.05
C HIS A 293 -6.59 -22.51 -4.90
N LEU A 294 -6.56 -21.41 -5.64
CA LEU A 294 -7.65 -20.97 -6.50
C LEU A 294 -7.25 -21.11 -7.97
N VAL A 295 -8.20 -21.52 -8.81
CA VAL A 295 -8.12 -21.35 -10.26
C VAL A 295 -8.98 -20.16 -10.70
N LYS A 296 -8.79 -19.74 -11.95
CA LYS A 296 -9.56 -18.65 -12.54
C LYS A 296 -11.07 -18.90 -12.42
N GLY A 297 -11.80 -17.95 -11.84
CA GLY A 297 -13.25 -18.02 -11.64
C GLY A 297 -13.70 -18.60 -10.30
N ASP A 298 -12.78 -19.17 -9.50
CA ASP A 298 -13.10 -19.59 -8.13
C ASP A 298 -13.48 -18.39 -7.25
N HIS A 299 -14.25 -18.65 -6.21
CA HIS A 299 -14.77 -17.62 -5.33
C HIS A 299 -13.70 -17.03 -4.40
N ILE A 300 -13.59 -15.70 -4.41
CA ILE A 300 -12.80 -14.91 -3.46
C ILE A 300 -13.62 -14.53 -2.23
N GLY A 301 -14.90 -14.22 -2.44
CA GLY A 301 -15.85 -13.81 -1.41
C GLY A 301 -16.88 -12.80 -1.95
N HIS A 302 -17.51 -12.06 -1.05
CA HIS A 302 -18.59 -11.13 -1.37
C HIS A 302 -18.19 -9.65 -1.21
N PRO A 303 -18.60 -8.74 -2.11
CA PRO A 303 -18.46 -7.30 -1.90
C PRO A 303 -19.12 -6.82 -0.60
N SER A 304 -18.45 -5.92 0.12
CA SER A 304 -18.86 -5.39 1.43
C SER A 304 -18.25 -4.00 1.67
N CYS A 305 -18.24 -3.52 2.91
CA CYS A 305 -17.47 -2.34 3.33
C CYS A 305 -16.31 -2.68 4.29
N GLU A 306 -15.96 -3.96 4.45
CA GLU A 306 -14.92 -4.36 5.40
C GLU A 306 -13.53 -3.90 4.94
N GLY A 307 -12.59 -3.76 5.88
CA GLY A 307 -11.16 -3.55 5.58
C GLY A 307 -10.71 -2.13 5.28
N GLY A 308 -11.61 -1.15 5.36
CA GLY A 308 -11.28 0.25 5.16
C GLY A 308 -12.51 1.14 5.13
N PHE A 309 -12.34 2.39 4.71
CA PHE A 309 -13.46 3.27 4.48
C PHE A 309 -14.10 2.96 3.13
N ALA A 310 -15.38 2.58 3.14
CA ALA A 310 -16.22 2.43 1.95
C ALA A 310 -17.61 3.00 2.24
N LYS A 311 -18.24 3.60 1.22
CA LYS A 311 -19.61 4.11 1.30
C LYS A 311 -20.65 3.08 0.87
N ASP A 312 -20.26 2.24 -0.08
CA ASP A 312 -21.11 1.22 -0.70
C ASP A 312 -20.30 -0.08 -0.87
N ALA A 313 -20.99 -1.21 -0.86
CA ALA A 313 -20.37 -2.51 -1.15
C ALA A 313 -19.88 -2.58 -2.60
N HIS A 314 -18.58 -2.81 -2.78
CA HIS A 314 -17.92 -2.90 -4.09
C HIS A 314 -16.71 -3.84 -4.03
N ALA A 315 -16.20 -4.21 -5.19
CA ALA A 315 -14.92 -4.88 -5.32
C ALA A 315 -13.85 -3.83 -5.64
N HIS A 316 -12.90 -3.63 -4.72
CA HIS A 316 -11.68 -2.85 -4.94
C HIS A 316 -10.57 -3.81 -5.34
N VAL A 317 -9.91 -3.58 -6.47
CA VAL A 317 -8.87 -4.48 -6.99
C VAL A 317 -7.61 -3.71 -7.32
N ALA A 318 -6.46 -4.18 -6.81
CA ALA A 318 -5.14 -3.65 -7.11
C ALA A 318 -4.12 -4.78 -7.32
N ARG A 319 -2.92 -4.45 -7.81
CA ARG A 319 -1.85 -5.42 -8.06
C ARG A 319 -0.49 -4.93 -7.57
N LYS A 320 0.34 -5.87 -7.13
CA LYS A 320 1.72 -5.65 -6.70
C LYS A 320 2.68 -6.53 -7.49
N TYR A 321 3.93 -6.07 -7.59
CA TYR A 321 5.06 -6.91 -7.96
C TYR A 321 6.20 -6.77 -6.95
N ASN A 322 6.67 -7.88 -6.37
CA ASN A 322 7.72 -7.88 -5.33
C ASN A 322 7.46 -6.85 -4.20
N GLY A 323 6.22 -6.77 -3.73
CA GLY A 323 5.80 -5.82 -2.70
C GLY A 323 5.59 -4.37 -3.15
N ALA A 324 5.97 -3.99 -4.38
CA ALA A 324 5.68 -2.67 -4.92
C ALA A 324 4.28 -2.65 -5.55
N TRP A 325 3.43 -1.71 -5.14
CA TRP A 325 2.17 -1.42 -5.84
C TRP A 325 2.46 -0.96 -7.27
N LEU A 326 1.67 -1.43 -8.23
CA LEU A 326 1.79 -0.99 -9.60
C LEU A 326 0.67 0.00 -9.96
N PRO A 327 0.99 1.19 -10.48
CA PRO A 327 -0.01 2.07 -11.06
C PRO A 327 -0.86 1.34 -12.11
N ALA A 328 -2.14 1.64 -12.15
CA ALA A 328 -3.08 0.97 -13.05
C ALA A 328 -2.78 1.32 -14.51
N ASP A 329 -2.35 2.55 -14.78
CA ASP A 329 -1.98 3.05 -16.10
C ASP A 329 -0.45 3.07 -16.31
N LEU A 330 0.26 2.12 -15.70
CA LEU A 330 1.71 1.99 -15.85
C LEU A 330 2.08 1.57 -17.28
N ALA A 331 2.74 2.44 -18.04
CA ALA A 331 3.00 2.24 -19.46
C ALA A 331 3.68 0.89 -19.83
N VAL A 332 4.64 0.43 -19.00
CA VAL A 332 5.39 -0.82 -19.27
C VAL A 332 4.59 -2.08 -18.97
N ALA A 333 3.59 -1.98 -18.09
CA ALA A 333 2.77 -3.11 -17.65
C ALA A 333 1.39 -2.57 -17.27
N PRO A 334 0.54 -2.14 -18.21
CA PRO A 334 -0.77 -1.57 -17.88
C PRO A 334 -1.66 -2.61 -17.18
N PHE A 335 -2.65 -2.15 -16.42
CA PHE A 335 -3.60 -3.05 -15.77
C PHE A 335 -4.62 -3.51 -16.81
N VAL A 336 -4.48 -4.78 -17.20
CA VAL A 336 -5.34 -5.43 -18.19
C VAL A 336 -6.17 -6.52 -17.52
N MET A 337 -7.49 -6.54 -17.76
CA MET A 337 -8.43 -7.52 -17.22
C MET A 337 -9.31 -8.05 -18.35
N GLY A 338 -9.02 -9.26 -18.82
CA GLY A 338 -9.51 -9.77 -20.09
C GLY A 338 -9.04 -8.87 -21.21
N ASP A 339 -9.99 -8.35 -21.99
CA ASP A 339 -9.71 -7.43 -23.09
C ASP A 339 -9.80 -5.94 -22.68
N TYR A 340 -10.02 -5.65 -21.40
CA TYR A 340 -10.14 -4.28 -20.88
C TYR A 340 -8.80 -3.77 -20.35
N THR A 341 -8.34 -2.64 -20.88
CA THR A 341 -7.16 -1.91 -20.39
C THR A 341 -7.59 -0.70 -19.57
N VAL A 342 -7.02 -0.54 -18.37
CA VAL A 342 -7.30 0.62 -17.50
C VAL A 342 -6.48 1.84 -17.94
N HIS A 343 -7.13 3.00 -18.02
CA HIS A 343 -6.49 4.29 -18.25
C HIS A 343 -6.90 5.34 -17.22
N SER A 344 -5.95 6.17 -16.79
CA SER A 344 -6.19 7.30 -15.90
C SER A 344 -6.51 8.56 -16.70
N SER A 345 -7.37 9.43 -16.17
CA SER A 345 -7.57 10.77 -16.72
C SER A 345 -6.69 11.84 -16.03
N GLY A 346 -5.74 11.45 -15.18
CA GLY A 346 -4.94 12.37 -14.37
C GLY A 346 -5.66 12.96 -13.16
N LEU A 347 -6.86 12.47 -12.85
CA LEU A 347 -7.62 12.80 -11.63
C LEU A 347 -7.98 11.50 -10.91
N GLU A 348 -7.84 11.47 -9.58
CA GLU A 348 -8.14 10.30 -8.76
C GLU A 348 -9.60 9.86 -8.97
N TYR A 349 -9.84 8.55 -9.05
CA TYR A 349 -11.14 7.91 -9.37
C TYR A 349 -11.68 8.16 -10.78
N ASN A 350 -11.03 9.00 -11.59
CA ASN A 350 -11.45 9.25 -12.97
C ASN A 350 -10.56 8.48 -13.95
N GLY A 351 -11.21 7.80 -14.89
CA GLY A 351 -10.52 6.99 -15.87
C GLY A 351 -11.46 6.22 -16.77
N THR A 352 -10.89 5.37 -17.62
CA THR A 352 -11.66 4.52 -18.53
C THR A 352 -11.15 3.08 -18.51
N LEU A 353 -12.04 2.15 -18.84
CA LEU A 353 -11.67 0.82 -19.33
C LEU A 353 -11.82 0.82 -20.85
N GLN A 354 -10.72 0.60 -21.56
CA GLN A 354 -10.70 0.51 -23.02
C GLN A 354 -10.82 -0.94 -23.48
N PHE A 355 -11.77 -1.22 -24.37
CA PHE A 355 -11.93 -2.48 -25.09
C PHE A 355 -11.96 -2.20 -26.59
N GLY A 356 -10.86 -2.47 -27.30
CA GLY A 356 -10.70 -2.10 -28.70
C GLY A 356 -10.87 -0.58 -28.90
N GLN A 357 -11.96 -0.17 -29.55
CA GLN A 357 -12.33 1.24 -29.79
C GLN A 357 -13.39 1.77 -28.80
N PHE A 358 -13.89 0.92 -27.90
CA PHE A 358 -14.92 1.26 -26.94
C PHE A 358 -14.33 1.61 -25.58
N PHE A 359 -15.00 2.50 -24.86
CA PHE A 359 -14.58 2.93 -23.53
C PHE A 359 -15.73 2.82 -22.53
N LYS A 360 -15.42 2.43 -21.31
CA LYS A 360 -16.30 2.53 -20.14
C LYS A 360 -15.74 3.57 -19.20
N VAL A 361 -16.52 4.61 -18.90
CA VAL A 361 -16.05 5.75 -18.11
C VAL A 361 -16.37 5.50 -16.64
N ALA A 362 -15.39 5.69 -15.76
CA ALA A 362 -15.63 5.55 -14.33
C ALA A 362 -16.66 6.59 -13.83
N CYS A 363 -17.62 6.13 -13.03
CA CYS A 363 -18.53 7.00 -12.27
C CYS A 363 -19.00 6.24 -11.04
N ALA A 364 -19.26 6.92 -9.93
CA ALA A 364 -19.95 6.32 -8.78
C ALA A 364 -21.46 6.15 -9.09
N CYS A 365 -21.79 5.41 -10.15
CA CYS A 365 -23.12 5.26 -10.72
C CYS A 365 -23.30 3.88 -11.38
N ARG A 366 -24.54 3.53 -11.76
CA ARG A 366 -24.88 2.30 -12.48
C ARG A 366 -25.55 2.63 -13.80
N GLU A 367 -24.74 2.91 -14.81
CA GLU A 367 -25.19 3.38 -16.12
C GLU A 367 -24.65 2.51 -17.27
N ALA A 368 -25.24 2.60 -18.45
CA ALA A 368 -24.75 1.88 -19.63
C ALA A 368 -23.32 2.30 -20.03
N SER A 369 -22.94 3.55 -19.70
CA SER A 369 -21.63 4.15 -19.93
C SER A 369 -20.51 3.48 -19.12
N ASN A 370 -20.83 2.86 -17.98
CA ASN A 370 -19.84 2.21 -17.11
C ASN A 370 -20.13 0.72 -16.83
N ALA A 371 -21.21 0.17 -17.40
CA ALA A 371 -21.54 -1.25 -17.35
C ALA A 371 -20.53 -2.12 -18.13
N VAL A 372 -19.95 -3.12 -17.47
CA VAL A 372 -18.97 -4.08 -17.99
C VAL A 372 -19.53 -5.48 -17.87
N THR A 373 -19.70 -6.17 -19.00
CA THR A 373 -20.20 -7.56 -19.04
C THR A 373 -19.04 -8.50 -19.34
N LYS A 374 -18.94 -9.60 -18.59
CA LYS A 374 -17.94 -10.64 -18.78
C LYS A 374 -18.43 -11.77 -19.66
#